data_AF-A0A0D2CZ34-F1
#
_entry.id   AF-A0A0D2CZ34-F1
#
_cell.length_a   1.000
_cell.length_b   1.000
_cell.length_c   1.000
_cell.angle_alpha   90.00
_cell.angle_beta   90.00
_cell.angle_gamma   90.00
#
_symmetry.space_group_name_H-M   'P 1'
#
loop_
_entity.id
_entity.type
_entity.pdbx_description
1 polymer ?
#
loop_
_entity_poly.entity_id
_entity_poly.type
_entity_poly.pdbx_seq_one_letter_code
_entity_poly.pdbx_strand_id
1 'polypeptide(L)'
;MRRAKRPVRNTGPWSSPRILNSSSPIITADIHGFLVTAVSNWTAEADSYTEAEKRTIIDSLPPRYRKYELDAEGRLKCPLSVEFVLDDPYVKAAVHKFKRDVSEGCYERSWQNQARKAMQERRDGKFDPYLQERTEETFGDPGSNDGPDETADEDIDPEVDSSDGDWGERRSPRGRRTNKGKGTPQTRILQQRRKVLAGGEAR
;
A
#
# COMPACT_ATOMS: atom_id res chain seq x y z
N MET A 1 55.54 3.98 11.34
CA MET A 1 54.13 4.32 11.64
C MET A 1 53.21 3.43 10.83
N ARG A 2 52.51 2.47 11.45
CA ARG A 2 51.55 1.61 10.75
C ARG A 2 50.26 2.40 10.52
N ARG A 3 49.91 2.62 9.25
CA ARG A 3 48.69 3.33 8.85
C ARG A 3 47.48 2.51 9.27
N ALA A 4 46.63 3.03 10.14
CA ALA A 4 45.38 2.37 10.51
C ALA A 4 44.54 2.15 9.23
N LYS A 5 44.15 0.90 8.97
CA LYS A 5 43.23 0.58 7.87
C LYS A 5 41.90 1.28 8.17
N ARG A 6 41.43 2.13 7.25
CA ARG A 6 40.10 2.74 7.34
C ARG A 6 39.06 1.60 7.40
N PRO A 7 38.03 1.70 8.27
CA PRO A 7 36.99 0.69 8.33
C PRO A 7 36.34 0.57 6.95
N VAL A 8 36.27 -0.67 6.45
CA VAL A 8 35.57 -0.98 5.21
C VAL A 8 34.11 -0.61 5.44
N ARG A 9 33.63 0.39 4.71
CA ARG A 9 32.20 0.73 4.76
C ARG A 9 31.45 -0.45 4.15
N ASN A 10 30.54 -1.05 4.91
CA ASN A 10 29.64 -2.08 4.41
C ASN A 10 28.73 -1.44 3.35
N THR A 11 29.20 -1.44 2.10
CA THR A 11 28.56 -0.79 0.95
C THR A 11 27.91 -1.82 0.01
N GLY A 12 27.83 -3.07 0.48
CA GLY A 12 27.23 -4.18 -0.26
C GLY A 12 25.74 -3.97 -0.53
N PRO A 13 25.16 -4.79 -1.43
CA PRO A 13 23.75 -4.70 -1.78
C PRO A 13 22.81 -4.94 -0.57
N TRP A 14 23.28 -5.67 0.44
CA TRP A 14 22.58 -5.93 1.71
C TRP A 14 22.84 -4.90 2.81
N SER A 15 23.51 -3.79 2.49
CA SER A 15 23.79 -2.75 3.48
C SER A 15 22.51 -1.98 3.84
N SER A 16 22.38 -1.59 5.11
CA SER A 16 21.29 -0.75 5.63
C SER A 16 20.90 0.44 4.73
N PRO A 17 21.84 1.25 4.17
CA PRO A 17 21.46 2.37 3.30
C PRO A 17 20.93 1.97 1.92
N ARG A 18 21.10 0.71 1.49
CA ARG A 18 20.76 0.26 0.12
C ARG A 18 19.66 -0.79 0.09
N ILE A 19 19.44 -1.49 1.20
CA ILE A 19 18.51 -2.61 1.28
C ILE A 19 17.04 -2.23 1.03
N LEU A 20 16.66 -0.97 1.31
CA LEU A 20 15.30 -0.46 1.10
C LEU A 20 15.13 0.35 -0.19
N ASN A 21 16.15 0.39 -1.06
CA ASN A 21 16.03 1.09 -2.34
C ASN A 21 15.27 0.22 -3.34
N SER A 22 14.64 0.86 -4.33
CA SER A 22 13.92 0.20 -5.44
C SER A 22 14.78 -0.78 -6.25
N SER A 23 16.11 -0.63 -6.23
CA SER A 23 17.08 -1.52 -6.88
C SER A 23 17.64 -2.64 -5.99
N SER A 24 17.10 -2.80 -4.78
CA SER A 24 17.60 -3.76 -3.80
C SER A 24 17.28 -5.22 -4.20
N PRO A 25 18.18 -6.19 -3.92
CA PRO A 25 17.90 -7.61 -4.14
C PRO A 25 16.79 -8.17 -3.23
N ILE A 26 16.34 -7.41 -2.22
CA ILE A 26 15.27 -7.84 -1.30
C ILE A 26 13.95 -8.13 -2.01
N ILE A 27 13.71 -7.49 -3.17
CA ILE A 27 12.49 -7.67 -3.97
C ILE A 27 12.41 -9.11 -4.49
N THR A 28 13.54 -9.66 -4.95
CA THR A 28 13.66 -11.02 -5.49
C THR A 28 13.88 -12.08 -4.41
N ALA A 29 14.32 -11.70 -3.22
CA ALA A 29 14.65 -12.65 -2.16
C ALA A 29 13.40 -13.27 -1.51
N ASP A 30 13.52 -14.51 -1.02
CA ASP A 30 12.47 -15.14 -0.24
C ASP A 30 12.49 -14.65 1.23
N ILE A 31 11.81 -13.52 1.46
CA ILE A 31 11.69 -12.91 2.79
C ILE A 31 10.86 -13.80 3.72
N HIS A 32 9.84 -14.50 3.20
CA HIS A 32 8.97 -15.32 4.05
C HIS A 32 9.73 -16.54 4.58
N GLY A 33 10.42 -17.28 3.71
CA GLY A 33 11.29 -18.38 4.12
C GLY A 33 12.44 -17.91 5.04
N PHE A 34 12.99 -16.72 4.80
CA PHE A 34 13.97 -16.12 5.69
C PHE A 34 13.41 -15.87 7.12
N LEU A 35 12.20 -15.32 7.25
CA LEU A 35 11.57 -15.08 8.56
C LEU A 35 11.30 -16.38 9.31
N VAL A 36 10.84 -17.43 8.60
CA VAL A 36 10.64 -18.77 9.17
C VAL A 36 11.97 -19.33 9.69
N THR A 37 13.04 -19.20 8.90
CA THR A 37 14.38 -19.66 9.28
C THR A 37 14.91 -18.88 10.49
N ALA A 38 14.68 -17.57 10.53
CA ALA A 38 15.09 -16.70 11.63
C ALA A 38 14.40 -17.07 12.96
N VAL A 39 13.12 -17.43 12.93
CA VAL A 39 12.39 -17.91 14.13
C VAL A 39 12.82 -19.33 14.51
N SER A 40 13.02 -20.20 13.53
CA SER A 40 13.43 -21.60 13.77
C SER A 40 14.83 -21.70 14.39
N ASN A 41 15.75 -20.83 13.96
CA ASN A 41 17.14 -20.81 14.42
C ASN A 41 17.37 -19.84 15.58
N TRP A 42 16.32 -19.38 16.26
CA TRP A 42 16.41 -18.37 17.31
C TRP A 42 17.37 -18.75 18.47
N THR A 43 17.44 -20.03 18.83
CA THR A 43 18.28 -20.56 19.92
C THR A 43 19.52 -21.32 19.45
N ALA A 44 19.74 -21.47 18.13
CA ALA A 44 20.83 -22.27 17.57
C ALA A 44 22.21 -21.60 17.78
N GLU A 45 23.20 -22.31 18.32
CA GLU A 45 24.47 -21.70 18.76
C GLU A 45 25.41 -21.24 17.64
N ALA A 46 25.27 -21.78 16.42
CA ALA A 46 26.25 -21.55 15.35
C ALA A 46 26.09 -20.20 14.63
N ASP A 47 24.90 -19.59 14.61
CA ASP A 47 24.59 -18.36 13.85
C ASP A 47 23.47 -17.50 14.50
N SER A 48 23.22 -17.65 15.81
CA SER A 48 22.09 -16.94 16.45
C SER A 48 22.35 -15.48 16.80
N TYR A 49 21.26 -14.72 16.81
CA TYR A 49 21.17 -13.37 17.35
C TYR A 49 21.72 -13.29 18.79
N THR A 50 22.51 -12.26 19.06
CA THR A 50 22.90 -11.88 20.42
C THR A 50 21.68 -11.54 21.27
N GLU A 51 21.79 -11.60 22.60
CA GLU A 51 20.65 -11.26 23.47
C GLU A 51 20.14 -9.83 23.28
N ALA A 52 21.04 -8.88 22.99
CA ALA A 52 20.67 -7.50 22.70
C ALA A 52 19.89 -7.36 21.38
N GLU A 53 20.28 -8.12 20.35
CA GLU A 53 19.55 -8.18 19.09
C GLU A 53 18.18 -8.85 19.27
N LYS A 54 18.11 -9.96 20.03
CA LYS A 54 16.86 -10.63 20.38
C LYS A 54 15.88 -9.67 21.05
N ARG A 55 16.35 -8.89 22.04
CA ARG A 55 15.53 -7.84 22.68
C ARG A 55 15.05 -6.81 21.67
N THR A 56 15.95 -6.31 20.83
CA THR A 56 15.62 -5.30 19.81
C THR A 56 14.57 -5.83 18.81
N ILE A 57 14.68 -7.09 18.39
CA ILE A 57 13.70 -7.74 17.52
C ILE A 57 12.35 -7.85 18.24
N ILE A 58 12.33 -8.29 19.51
CA ILE A 58 11.09 -8.36 20.31
C ILE A 58 10.46 -6.96 20.43
N ASP A 59 11.27 -5.93 20.68
CA ASP A 59 10.80 -4.54 20.79
C ASP A 59 10.20 -4.02 19.48
N SER A 60 10.65 -4.53 18.33
CA SER A 60 10.11 -4.16 17.02
C SER A 60 8.71 -4.76 16.74
N LEU A 61 8.33 -5.82 17.47
CA LEU A 61 7.02 -6.45 17.29
C LEU A 61 5.88 -5.57 17.81
N PRO A 62 4.65 -5.76 17.30
CA PRO A 62 3.48 -5.09 17.86
C PRO A 62 3.34 -5.38 19.36
N PRO A 63 2.84 -4.42 20.18
CA PRO A 63 2.79 -4.57 21.65
C PRO A 63 2.15 -5.88 22.15
N ARG A 64 1.17 -6.40 21.40
CA ARG A 64 0.47 -7.66 21.73
C ARG A 64 1.38 -8.90 21.70
N TYR A 65 2.48 -8.84 20.94
CA TYR A 65 3.42 -9.94 20.75
C TYR A 65 4.75 -9.72 21.49
N ARG A 66 4.91 -8.63 22.25
CA ARG A 66 6.12 -8.37 23.04
C ARG A 66 6.10 -9.22 24.31
N LYS A 67 6.69 -10.40 24.25
CA LYS A 67 6.88 -11.29 25.41
C LYS A 67 8.37 -11.54 25.63
N TYR A 68 8.81 -11.36 26.87
CA TYR A 68 10.19 -11.60 27.28
C TYR A 68 10.23 -12.83 28.17
N GLU A 69 10.04 -13.99 27.56
CA GLU A 69 10.16 -15.29 28.23
C GLU A 69 11.61 -15.77 28.13
N LEU A 70 12.13 -16.35 29.21
CA LEU A 70 13.45 -16.98 29.24
C LEU A 70 13.28 -18.50 29.15
N ASP A 71 14.18 -19.15 28.42
CA ASP A 71 14.25 -20.61 28.32
C ASP A 71 14.95 -21.22 29.56
N ALA A 72 14.97 -22.56 29.63
CA ALA A 72 15.64 -23.28 30.72
C ALA A 72 17.13 -22.93 30.87
N GLU A 73 17.77 -22.52 29.77
CA GLU A 73 19.16 -22.09 29.68
C GLU A 73 19.33 -20.58 29.95
N GLY A 74 18.28 -19.88 30.37
CA GLY A 74 18.29 -18.44 30.68
C GLY A 74 18.30 -17.53 29.44
N ARG A 75 18.12 -18.08 28.23
CA ARG A 75 18.14 -17.34 26.97
C ARG A 75 16.76 -16.79 26.62
N LEU A 76 16.69 -15.62 25.99
CA LEU A 76 15.42 -15.07 25.49
C LEU A 76 14.80 -15.98 24.43
N LYS A 77 13.57 -16.42 24.68
CA LYS A 77 12.74 -17.21 23.76
C LYS A 77 12.08 -16.31 22.71
N CYS A 78 11.89 -16.82 21.50
CA CYS A 78 11.13 -16.10 20.48
C CYS A 78 9.65 -16.04 20.91
N PRO A 79 9.01 -14.86 20.92
CA PRO A 79 7.59 -14.74 21.29
C PRO A 79 6.64 -15.26 20.20
N LEU A 80 7.15 -15.51 18.99
CA LEU A 80 6.40 -16.02 17.85
C LEU A 80 6.71 -17.51 17.64
N SER A 81 5.70 -18.29 17.29
CA SER A 81 5.89 -19.68 16.84
C SER A 81 6.23 -19.73 15.35
N VAL A 82 6.90 -20.80 14.94
CA VAL A 82 7.23 -21.05 13.53
C VAL A 82 5.95 -21.18 12.70
N GLU A 83 4.95 -21.94 13.20
CA GLU A 83 3.63 -22.10 12.58
C GLU A 83 2.92 -20.77 12.34
N PHE A 84 3.02 -19.83 13.30
CA PHE A 84 2.43 -18.51 13.14
C PHE A 84 3.03 -17.77 11.95
N VAL A 85 4.36 -17.78 11.79
CA VAL A 85 5.01 -17.12 10.65
C VAL A 85 4.72 -17.85 9.34
N LEU A 86 4.64 -19.19 9.37
CA LEU A 86 4.38 -20.03 8.20
C LEU A 86 2.98 -19.84 7.63
N ASP A 87 1.96 -19.84 8.47
CA ASP A 87 0.56 -19.95 8.03
C ASP A 87 -0.21 -18.64 8.10
N ASP A 88 0.26 -17.64 8.86
CA ASP A 88 -0.49 -16.41 9.03
C ASP A 88 -0.66 -15.65 7.70
N PRO A 89 -1.93 -15.39 7.29
CA PRO A 89 -2.20 -14.72 6.02
C PRO A 89 -1.78 -13.24 6.05
N TYR A 90 -1.76 -12.59 7.22
CA TYR A 90 -1.32 -11.21 7.34
C TYR A 90 0.17 -11.07 7.15
N VAL A 91 0.99 -12.01 7.66
CA VAL A 91 2.43 -12.06 7.42
C VAL A 91 2.73 -12.22 5.94
N LYS A 92 2.07 -13.18 5.26
CA LYS A 92 2.23 -13.38 3.81
C LYS A 92 1.86 -12.13 3.01
N ALA A 93 0.70 -11.54 3.31
CA ALA A 93 0.26 -10.31 2.66
C ALA A 93 1.19 -9.13 2.95
N ALA A 94 1.71 -9.01 4.18
CA ALA A 94 2.64 -7.96 4.56
C ALA A 94 3.98 -8.08 3.82
N VAL A 95 4.50 -9.30 3.62
CA VAL A 95 5.72 -9.52 2.83
C VAL A 95 5.52 -9.08 1.37
N HIS A 96 4.39 -9.45 0.76
CA HIS A 96 4.07 -9.03 -0.61
C HIS A 96 3.91 -7.51 -0.72
N LYS A 97 3.19 -6.90 0.23
CA LYS A 97 3.03 -5.45 0.32
C LYS A 97 4.40 -4.78 0.45
N PHE A 98 5.24 -5.24 1.38
CA PHE A 98 6.58 -4.70 1.60
C PHE A 98 7.42 -4.73 0.33
N LYS A 99 7.46 -5.85 -0.39
CA LYS A 99 8.21 -5.96 -1.65
C LYS A 99 7.72 -4.96 -2.71
N ARG A 100 6.40 -4.80 -2.83
CA ARG A 100 5.80 -3.82 -3.73
C ARG A 100 6.19 -2.40 -3.32
N ASP A 101 6.02 -2.05 -2.05
CA ASP A 101 6.33 -0.72 -1.53
C ASP A 101 7.83 -0.38 -1.70
N VAL A 102 8.73 -1.37 -1.58
CA VAL A 102 10.16 -1.21 -1.91
C VAL A 102 10.35 -0.97 -3.42
N SER A 103 9.69 -1.75 -4.27
CA SER A 103 9.82 -1.59 -5.73
C SER A 103 9.28 -0.25 -6.25
N GLU A 104 8.27 0.31 -5.58
CA GLU A 104 7.69 1.63 -5.87
C GLU A 104 8.55 2.77 -5.32
N GLY A 105 9.60 2.47 -4.54
CA GLY A 105 10.49 3.48 -3.96
C GLY A 105 9.90 4.21 -2.75
N CYS A 106 8.84 3.66 -2.11
CA CYS A 106 8.18 4.28 -0.95
C CYS A 106 9.12 4.44 0.26
N TYR A 107 10.20 3.67 0.32
CA TYR A 107 11.22 3.77 1.37
C TYR A 107 12.41 4.66 0.99
N GLU A 108 12.43 5.25 -0.21
CA GLU A 108 13.46 6.19 -0.60
C GLU A 108 13.29 7.54 0.13
N ARG A 109 14.41 8.20 0.44
CA ARG A 109 14.39 9.46 1.21
C ARG A 109 13.58 10.56 0.52
N SER A 110 13.63 10.62 -0.82
CA SER A 110 12.85 11.56 -1.63
C SER A 110 11.36 11.38 -1.39
N TRP A 111 10.87 10.14 -1.50
CA TRP A 111 9.48 9.78 -1.26
C TRP A 111 9.06 10.08 0.18
N GLN A 112 9.85 9.66 1.16
CA GLN A 112 9.55 9.89 2.58
C GLN A 112 9.49 11.38 2.94
N ASN A 113 10.34 12.20 2.31
CA ASN A 113 10.32 13.64 2.49
C ASN A 113 9.06 14.27 1.88
N GLN A 114 8.64 13.82 0.69
CA GLN A 114 7.39 14.26 0.07
C GLN A 114 6.18 13.87 0.92
N ALA A 115 6.13 12.62 1.41
CA ALA A 115 5.04 12.15 2.26
C ALA A 115 4.94 12.94 3.58
N ARG A 116 6.09 13.26 4.20
CA ARG A 116 6.13 14.10 5.41
C ARG A 116 5.63 15.52 5.11
N LYS A 117 6.04 16.10 3.99
CA LYS A 117 5.59 17.42 3.55
C LYS A 117 4.07 17.44 3.33
N ALA A 118 3.54 16.45 2.60
CA ALA A 118 2.12 16.31 2.35
C ALA A 118 1.29 16.13 3.64
N MET A 119 1.79 15.36 4.62
CA MET A 119 1.14 15.25 5.93
C MET A 119 1.14 16.59 6.70
N GLN A 120 2.22 17.36 6.61
CA GLN A 120 2.30 18.68 7.22
C GLN A 120 1.32 19.66 6.55
N GLU A 121 1.27 19.68 5.23
CA GLU A 121 0.33 20.54 4.47
C GLU A 121 -1.14 20.22 4.76
N ARG A 122 -1.47 18.93 4.93
CA ARG A 122 -2.81 18.50 5.39
C ARG A 122 -3.11 18.97 6.79
N ARG A 123 -2.15 18.88 7.71
CA ARG A 123 -2.30 19.39 9.08
C ARG A 123 -2.48 20.91 9.10
N ASP A 124 -1.81 21.61 8.22
CA ASP A 124 -1.87 23.07 8.09
C ASP A 124 -3.12 23.55 7.34
N GLY A 125 -4.05 22.65 6.97
CA GLY A 125 -5.29 22.99 6.26
C GLY A 125 -5.10 23.43 4.80
N LYS A 126 -3.89 23.29 4.24
CA LYS A 126 -3.56 23.70 2.85
C LYS A 126 -4.04 22.70 1.81
N PHE A 127 -4.41 21.50 2.23
CA PHE A 127 -4.90 20.45 1.34
C PHE A 127 -6.32 20.74 0.84
N ASP A 128 -7.18 21.36 1.65
CA ASP A 128 -8.57 21.66 1.26
C ASP A 128 -8.64 22.74 0.15
N PRO A 129 -7.87 23.86 0.21
CA PRO A 129 -7.79 24.82 -0.89
C PRO A 129 -7.21 24.23 -2.17
N TYR A 130 -6.18 23.39 -2.06
CA TYR A 130 -5.60 22.70 -3.22
C TYR A 130 -6.62 21.74 -3.85
N LEU A 131 -7.39 21.00 -3.04
CA LEU A 131 -8.43 20.10 -3.56
C LEU A 131 -9.52 20.90 -4.28
N GLN A 132 -9.94 22.03 -3.71
CA GLN A 132 -10.94 22.91 -4.27
C GLN A 132 -10.50 23.48 -5.62
N GLU A 133 -9.29 24.05 -5.70
CA GLU A 133 -8.71 24.56 -6.94
C GLU A 133 -8.58 23.45 -8.01
N ARG A 134 -8.17 22.25 -7.61
CA ARG A 134 -8.07 21.11 -8.54
C ARG A 134 -9.45 20.63 -9.00
N THR A 135 -10.47 20.67 -8.15
CA THR A 135 -11.84 20.30 -8.54
C THR A 135 -12.44 21.33 -9.49
N GLU A 136 -12.20 22.62 -9.26
CA GLU A 136 -12.61 23.71 -10.16
C GLU A 136 -11.90 23.59 -11.51
N GLU A 137 -10.60 23.28 -11.56
CA GLU A 137 -9.87 23.10 -12.83
C GLU A 137 -10.29 21.82 -13.58
N THR A 138 -10.77 20.78 -12.88
CA THR A 138 -11.11 19.49 -13.50
C THR A 138 -12.58 19.38 -13.90
N PHE A 139 -13.48 20.08 -13.20
CA PHE A 139 -14.93 20.01 -13.37
C PHE A 139 -15.61 21.36 -13.61
N GLY A 140 -14.88 22.48 -13.45
CA GLY A 140 -15.38 23.84 -13.66
C GLY A 140 -15.28 24.31 -15.11
N ASP A 141 -15.92 23.60 -16.03
CA ASP A 141 -16.51 24.23 -17.22
C ASP A 141 -17.64 23.31 -17.74
N PRO A 142 -18.90 23.77 -17.64
CA PRO A 142 -19.53 24.29 -18.84
C PRO A 142 -20.42 25.50 -18.56
N GLY A 143 -20.07 26.67 -19.13
CA GLY A 143 -21.11 27.60 -19.60
C GLY A 143 -20.90 29.08 -19.35
N SER A 144 -19.74 29.65 -19.66
CA SER A 144 -19.70 31.04 -20.14
C SER A 144 -20.30 31.09 -21.55
N ASN A 145 -21.64 31.17 -21.63
CA ASN A 145 -22.32 31.65 -22.82
C ASN A 145 -23.11 32.90 -22.43
N ASP A 146 -22.39 34.02 -22.37
CA ASP A 146 -22.95 35.36 -22.42
C ASP A 146 -23.71 35.51 -23.76
N GLY A 147 -25.03 35.38 -23.72
CA GLY A 147 -25.92 35.79 -24.80
C GLY A 147 -26.79 36.94 -24.32
N PRO A 148 -26.79 38.11 -24.98
CA PRO A 148 -27.68 39.21 -24.60
C PRO A 148 -29.08 39.02 -25.20
N ASP A 149 -30.07 39.29 -24.34
CA ASP A 149 -31.31 40.01 -24.64
C ASP A 149 -32.52 39.29 -25.30
N GLU A 150 -33.68 39.58 -24.67
CA GLU A 150 -35.10 39.45 -25.05
C GLU A 150 -35.69 38.14 -25.60
N THR A 151 -36.56 37.51 -24.81
CA THR A 151 -38.03 37.70 -24.93
C THR A 151 -38.74 37.12 -23.70
N ALA A 152 -39.67 37.91 -23.16
CA ALA A 152 -40.54 37.56 -22.05
C ALA A 152 -41.38 36.31 -22.36
N ASP A 153 -41.72 35.52 -21.34
CA ASP A 153 -43.08 35.04 -21.09
C ASP A 153 -43.16 34.38 -19.69
N GLU A 154 -43.98 35.01 -18.85
CA GLU A 154 -44.84 34.53 -17.75
C GLU A 154 -44.62 33.12 -17.16
N ASP A 155 -44.20 33.05 -15.89
CA ASP A 155 -45.03 32.57 -14.75
C ASP A 155 -44.14 32.26 -13.53
N ILE A 156 -44.28 33.10 -12.50
CA ILE A 156 -43.67 32.95 -11.17
C ILE A 156 -44.67 32.18 -10.31
N ASP A 157 -44.30 30.96 -9.89
CA ASP A 157 -44.99 30.25 -8.83
C ASP A 157 -44.03 30.11 -7.62
N PRO A 158 -44.28 30.80 -6.49
CA PRO A 158 -43.37 30.79 -5.34
C PRO A 158 -43.86 29.79 -4.28
N GLU A 159 -43.55 28.50 -4.43
CA GLU A 159 -43.57 27.59 -3.29
C GLU A 159 -42.17 27.04 -3.00
N VAL A 160 -41.52 27.80 -2.11
CA VAL A 160 -40.51 27.27 -1.20
C VAL A 160 -41.18 26.27 -0.25
N ASP A 161 -40.86 24.98 -0.41
CA ASP A 161 -40.86 24.08 0.75
C ASP A 161 -39.49 23.42 0.90
N SER A 162 -38.76 23.97 1.87
CA SER A 162 -37.54 23.42 2.43
C SER A 162 -37.96 22.27 3.34
N SER A 163 -37.92 21.03 2.87
CA SER A 163 -38.20 19.87 3.71
C SER A 163 -36.93 19.08 4.01
N ASP A 164 -36.56 19.18 5.29
CA ASP A 164 -35.47 18.52 5.99
C ASP A 164 -35.40 17.00 5.77
N GLY A 165 -34.18 16.46 5.91
CA GLY A 165 -33.90 15.04 5.77
C GLY A 165 -34.63 14.15 6.76
N ASP A 166 -35.17 13.05 6.25
CA ASP A 166 -35.62 11.91 7.06
C ASP A 166 -35.05 10.60 6.47
N TRP A 167 -33.92 10.15 7.02
CA TRP A 167 -33.42 8.79 6.86
C TRP A 167 -33.92 7.94 8.03
N GLY A 168 -35.23 7.66 8.03
CA GLY A 168 -35.92 6.85 9.03
C GLY A 168 -36.30 5.45 8.52
N GLU A 169 -35.74 4.43 9.17
CA GLU A 169 -35.98 3.00 8.96
C GLU A 169 -37.45 2.57 8.91
N ARG A 170 -37.81 1.69 7.96
CA ARG A 170 -38.92 0.73 8.15
C ARG A 170 -38.56 -0.66 7.67
N ARG A 171 -38.68 -1.63 8.59
CA ARG A 171 -38.48 -3.07 8.40
C ARG A 171 -39.64 -3.71 7.61
N SER A 172 -39.28 -4.44 6.53
CA SER A 172 -39.82 -5.71 5.92
C SER A 172 -41.33 -6.06 5.98
N PRO A 173 -41.97 -6.72 4.97
CA PRO A 173 -41.48 -7.96 4.33
C PRO A 173 -41.94 -8.31 2.87
N ARG A 174 -41.24 -9.31 2.29
CA ARG A 174 -41.65 -10.34 1.29
C ARG A 174 -42.61 -9.98 0.14
N GLY A 175 -42.03 -9.91 -1.07
CA GLY A 175 -42.25 -10.94 -2.11
C GLY A 175 -43.23 -10.65 -3.26
N ARG A 176 -42.70 -10.48 -4.49
CA ARG A 176 -43.22 -11.16 -5.71
C ARG A 176 -42.22 -11.04 -6.86
N ARG A 177 -41.89 -12.18 -7.49
CA ARG A 177 -41.04 -12.34 -8.68
C ARG A 177 -41.76 -11.84 -9.94
N THR A 178 -41.02 -11.29 -10.92
CA THR A 178 -41.05 -11.72 -12.34
C THR A 178 -39.80 -11.24 -13.11
N ASN A 179 -39.31 -12.14 -13.98
CA ASN A 179 -38.23 -12.05 -14.97
C ASN A 179 -38.27 -10.80 -15.90
N LYS A 180 -37.11 -10.36 -16.44
CA LYS A 180 -36.62 -10.64 -17.82
C LYS A 180 -35.49 -9.66 -18.28
N GLY A 181 -34.44 -10.21 -18.93
CA GLY A 181 -33.52 -9.52 -19.87
C GLY A 181 -32.23 -8.93 -19.27
N LYS A 182 -31.08 -9.63 -19.24
CA LYS A 182 -30.02 -9.73 -20.28
C LYS A 182 -29.45 -8.39 -20.79
N GLY A 183 -28.18 -8.13 -20.46
CA GLY A 183 -27.21 -7.48 -21.35
C GLY A 183 -26.41 -6.32 -20.77
N THR A 184 -25.28 -6.59 -20.11
CA THR A 184 -24.24 -5.58 -19.81
C THR A 184 -23.05 -5.80 -20.74
N PRO A 185 -22.51 -4.78 -21.41
CA PRO A 185 -21.51 -4.96 -22.45
C PRO A 185 -20.12 -5.22 -21.86
N GLN A 186 -19.45 -6.22 -22.44
CA GLN A 186 -18.08 -6.62 -22.15
C GLN A 186 -17.12 -5.68 -22.91
N THR A 187 -16.37 -4.84 -22.20
CA THR A 187 -15.28 -4.04 -22.78
C THR A 187 -14.09 -4.97 -23.05
N ARG A 188 -13.91 -5.35 -24.32
CA ARG A 188 -12.72 -6.08 -24.78
C ARG A 188 -11.57 -5.10 -25.01
N ILE A 189 -10.50 -5.27 -24.24
CA ILE A 189 -9.22 -4.60 -24.46
C ILE A 189 -8.57 -5.20 -25.72
N LEU A 190 -8.25 -4.32 -26.67
CA LEU A 190 -7.65 -4.60 -27.97
C LEU A 190 -6.18 -5.04 -27.81
N GLN A 191 -5.88 -6.32 -27.96
CA GLN A 191 -4.51 -6.80 -28.09
C GLN A 191 -4.04 -6.66 -29.54
N GLN A 192 -3.14 -5.71 -29.79
CA GLN A 192 -2.38 -5.63 -31.04
C GLN A 192 -1.35 -6.78 -31.10
N ARG A 193 -1.63 -7.80 -31.92
CA ARG A 193 -0.65 -8.82 -32.31
C ARG A 193 0.25 -8.25 -33.42
N ARG A 194 1.54 -8.07 -33.12
CA ARG A 194 2.58 -7.93 -34.15
C ARG A 194 2.72 -9.26 -34.90
N LYS A 195 2.45 -9.25 -36.21
CA LYS A 195 2.74 -10.34 -37.14
C LYS A 195 4.27 -10.49 -37.27
N VAL A 196 4.79 -11.65 -36.92
CA VAL A 196 6.08 -12.14 -37.41
C VAL A 196 5.76 -13.02 -38.62
N LEU A 197 6.21 -12.62 -39.81
CA LEU A 197 6.09 -13.41 -41.02
C LEU A 197 7.07 -14.59 -40.93
N ALA A 198 6.52 -15.80 -40.90
CA ALA A 198 7.24 -17.03 -41.17
C ALA A 198 7.31 -17.22 -42.69
N GLY A 199 8.51 -17.22 -43.24
CA GLY A 199 8.79 -17.79 -44.55
C GLY A 199 9.49 -19.13 -44.34
N GLY A 200 8.79 -20.24 -44.64
CA GLY A 200 9.44 -21.42 -45.21
C GLY A 200 9.92 -21.09 -46.63
N GLU A 201 10.74 -21.86 -47.33
CA GLU A 201 11.04 -23.28 -47.25
C GLU A 201 12.24 -23.55 -48.20
N ALA A 202 12.93 -24.67 -48.00
CA ALA A 202 13.61 -25.48 -49.02
C ALA A 202 14.65 -24.84 -49.99
N ARG A 203 15.94 -25.13 -49.75
CA ARG A 203 16.73 -26.13 -50.49
C ARG A 203 18.15 -26.24 -49.94
#